data_AF-A0A8E6B5U9-F1
#
_entry.id   AF-A0A8E6B5U9-F1
#
_cell.length_a   1.000
_cell.length_b   1.000
_cell.length_c   1.000
_cell.angle_alpha   90.00
_cell.angle_beta   90.00
_cell.angle_gamma   90.00
#
_symmetry.space_group_name_H-M   'P 1'
#
loop_
_entity.id
_entity.type
_entity.pdbx_description
1 polymer ?
#
loop_
_entity_poly.entity_id
_entity_poly.type
_entity_poly.pdbx_seq_one_letter_code
_entity_poly.pdbx_strand_id
1 'polypeptide(L)'
;MTSNSKPMSILKHLIQIDEYRVHLSFQFPNGIQVRKAADAPSSEQDWKPLTQLNFFTSNFPERNPFNIPGPFYGADTDTCETGTAEAPHNVLLDRSSQEFVFAQPRCEDELRDIISAADCECFVGYGADGNDHWTLALIREWWQSRAYLLDLSSHVMGLPESKRRWERILSGEGEAYLRLYAFFIENRRLPSEKDRLPEIG
;
A
#
# COMPACT_ATOMS: atom_id res chain seq x y z
N MET A 1 -24.61 -20.19 -12.37
CA MET A 1 -24.98 -18.76 -12.51
C MET A 1 -25.35 -18.22 -11.14
N THR A 2 -24.99 -16.96 -10.87
CA THR A 2 -24.86 -16.26 -9.55
C THR A 2 -23.49 -16.52 -8.91
N SER A 3 -22.63 -15.55 -8.60
CA SER A 3 -22.81 -14.11 -8.38
C SER A 3 -21.60 -13.32 -8.92
N ASN A 4 -21.87 -12.36 -9.82
CA ASN A 4 -20.89 -11.40 -10.35
C ASN A 4 -20.94 -10.05 -9.60
N SER A 5 -21.55 -9.98 -8.42
CA SER A 5 -21.81 -8.71 -7.71
C SER A 5 -20.73 -8.29 -6.70
N LYS A 6 -19.71 -9.12 -6.45
CA LYS A 6 -18.61 -8.81 -5.52
C LYS A 6 -17.50 -7.86 -6.03
N PRO A 7 -17.12 -7.77 -7.32
CA PRO A 7 -15.91 -7.05 -7.71
C PRO A 7 -16.01 -5.52 -7.50
N MET A 8 -17.20 -4.93 -7.64
CA MET A 8 -17.37 -3.47 -7.49
C MET A 8 -17.24 -2.95 -6.06
N SER A 9 -17.50 -3.77 -5.04
CA SER A 9 -17.30 -3.34 -3.65
C SER A 9 -15.82 -3.16 -3.30
N ILE A 10 -14.92 -3.89 -3.99
CA ILE A 10 -13.48 -3.83 -3.75
C ILE A 10 -12.84 -2.64 -4.48
N LEU A 11 -13.44 -2.16 -5.58
CA LEU A 11 -12.98 -0.96 -6.29
C LEU A 11 -12.90 0.28 -5.40
N LYS A 12 -13.80 0.40 -4.41
CA LYS A 12 -13.78 1.49 -3.43
C LYS A 12 -12.53 1.50 -2.54
N HIS A 13 -11.77 0.42 -2.55
CA HIS A 13 -10.60 0.21 -1.70
C HIS A 13 -9.28 0.34 -2.45
N LEU A 14 -9.28 0.58 -3.77
CA LEU A 14 -8.04 0.92 -4.48
C LEU A 14 -7.82 2.43 -4.43
N ILE A 15 -6.90 2.87 -3.58
CA ILE A 15 -6.47 4.26 -3.51
C ILE A 15 -5.70 4.62 -4.77
N GLN A 16 -6.20 5.59 -5.53
CA GLN A 16 -5.46 6.23 -6.61
C GLN A 16 -4.77 7.48 -6.07
N ILE A 17 -3.45 7.42 -5.89
CA ILE A 17 -2.67 8.45 -5.19
C ILE A 17 -2.92 9.88 -5.72
N ASP A 18 -3.17 10.04 -7.01
CA ASP A 18 -3.39 11.34 -7.67
C ASP A 18 -4.73 11.98 -7.29
N GLU A 19 -5.69 11.17 -6.81
CA GLU A 19 -6.99 11.63 -6.32
C GLU A 19 -6.92 12.19 -4.89
N TYR A 20 -5.78 12.11 -4.22
CA TYR A 20 -5.62 12.54 -2.82
C TYR A 20 -4.69 13.74 -2.69
N ARG A 21 -4.93 14.54 -1.65
CA ARG A 21 -4.09 15.64 -1.20
C ARG A 21 -3.75 15.45 0.27
N VAL A 22 -2.57 15.91 0.64
CA VAL A 22 -2.00 15.76 1.96
C VAL A 22 -1.71 17.15 2.51
N HIS A 23 -2.10 17.38 3.76
CA HIS A 23 -1.73 18.57 4.52
C HIS A 23 -0.88 18.12 5.69
N LEU A 24 0.32 18.67 5.79
CA LEU A 24 1.26 18.44 6.89
C LEU A 24 1.26 19.67 7.78
N SER A 25 0.93 19.48 9.06
CA SER A 25 0.93 20.53 10.07
C SER A 25 1.85 20.16 11.21
N PHE A 26 2.70 21.09 11.65
CA PHE A 26 3.48 20.91 12.87
C PHE A 26 2.64 21.16 14.14
N GLN A 27 1.34 21.42 14.01
CA GLN A 27 0.44 21.68 15.12
C GLN A 27 -0.29 20.40 15.56
N PHE A 28 -0.04 19.98 16.80
CA PHE A 28 -0.80 18.91 17.45
C PHE A 28 -2.27 19.32 17.68
N PRO A 29 -3.24 18.41 17.52
CA PRO A 29 -3.08 16.96 17.27
C PRO A 29 -3.09 16.56 15.78
N ASN A 30 -3.10 17.52 14.84
CA ASN A 30 -3.47 17.28 13.43
C ASN A 30 -2.26 17.21 12.50
N GLY A 31 -1.25 16.39 12.87
CA GLY A 31 0.04 16.33 12.17
C GLY A 31 -0.05 16.07 10.67
N ILE A 32 -0.87 15.10 10.28
CA ILE A 32 -1.07 14.69 8.89
C ILE A 32 -2.56 14.56 8.63
N GLN A 33 -3.03 15.19 7.56
CA GLN A 33 -4.38 15.04 7.05
C GLN A 33 -4.35 14.61 5.59
N VAL A 34 -5.29 13.74 5.22
CA VAL A 34 -5.45 13.22 3.86
C VAL A 34 -6.89 13.41 3.46
N ARG A 35 -7.11 13.93 2.25
CA ARG A 35 -8.46 14.09 1.67
C ARG A 35 -8.43 13.84 0.18
N LYS A 36 -9.58 13.47 -0.39
CA LYS A 36 -9.75 13.54 -1.84
C LYS A 36 -9.55 14.96 -2.35
N ALA A 37 -8.92 15.08 -3.52
CA ALA A 37 -8.63 16.35 -4.18
C ALA A 37 -9.89 17.15 -4.51
N ALA A 38 -11.03 16.47 -4.74
CA ALA A 38 -12.32 17.12 -4.95
C ALA A 38 -12.87 17.80 -3.68
N ASP A 39 -12.48 17.30 -2.50
CA ASP A 39 -12.92 17.79 -1.19
C ASP A 39 -11.84 18.69 -0.52
N ALA A 40 -10.67 18.81 -1.15
CA ALA A 40 -9.58 19.68 -0.71
C ALA A 40 -9.78 21.10 -1.31
N PRO A 41 -9.89 22.15 -0.48
CA PRO A 41 -10.11 23.50 -0.98
C PRO A 41 -8.90 23.98 -1.80
N SER A 42 -9.15 24.48 -3.01
CA SER A 42 -8.12 24.96 -3.96
C SER A 42 -7.36 26.20 -3.48
N SER A 43 -7.83 26.87 -2.44
CA SER A 43 -7.28 28.13 -1.91
C SER A 43 -6.32 27.97 -0.73
N GLU A 44 -6.18 26.77 -0.16
CA GLU A 44 -5.23 26.52 0.93
C GLU A 44 -3.89 26.06 0.32
N GLN A 45 -2.89 26.93 0.35
CA GLN A 45 -1.54 26.72 -0.21
C GLN A 45 -0.79 25.52 0.42
N ASP A 46 -1.36 24.87 1.43
CA ASP A 46 -0.73 23.83 2.23
C ASP A 46 -1.17 22.40 1.85
N TRP A 47 -2.17 22.21 0.99
CA TRP A 47 -2.56 20.89 0.49
C TRP A 47 -1.74 20.50 -0.73
N LYS A 48 -0.93 19.45 -0.60
CA LYS A 48 0.00 19.00 -1.62
C LYS A 48 -0.42 17.67 -2.22
N PRO A 49 -0.19 17.44 -3.53
CA PRO A 49 -0.19 16.08 -4.08
C PRO A 49 0.77 15.18 -3.30
N LEU A 50 0.43 13.90 -3.16
CA LEU A 50 1.29 12.92 -2.49
C LEU A 50 2.66 12.82 -3.17
N THR A 51 2.71 13.01 -4.48
CA THR A 51 3.94 13.04 -5.29
C THR A 51 4.89 14.20 -4.97
N GLN A 52 4.47 15.17 -4.16
CA GLN A 52 5.33 16.27 -3.68
C GLN A 52 5.87 16.07 -2.27
N LEU A 53 5.55 14.94 -1.62
CA LEU A 53 6.12 14.58 -0.32
C LEU A 53 7.55 14.07 -0.51
N ASN A 54 8.51 14.72 0.14
CA ASN A 54 9.94 14.50 -0.06
C ASN A 54 10.54 13.38 0.79
N PHE A 55 9.73 12.73 1.63
CA PHE A 55 10.12 11.57 2.44
C PHE A 55 9.69 10.23 1.81
N PHE A 56 9.24 10.23 0.57
CA PHE A 56 9.17 9.02 -0.25
C PHE A 56 10.36 8.97 -1.21
N THR A 57 11.03 7.82 -1.27
CA THR A 57 12.14 7.56 -2.19
C THR A 57 11.72 6.72 -3.39
N SER A 58 12.49 6.79 -4.46
CA SER A 58 12.38 5.90 -5.62
C SER A 58 13.46 4.83 -5.54
N ASN A 59 13.19 3.74 -4.80
CA ASN A 59 14.13 2.63 -4.62
C ASN A 59 13.46 1.25 -4.81
N PHE A 60 12.56 1.16 -5.80
CA PHE A 60 11.81 -0.07 -6.10
C PHE A 60 12.67 -1.34 -6.32
N PRO A 61 13.88 -1.26 -6.93
CA PRO A 61 14.75 -2.43 -7.05
C PRO A 61 15.11 -3.08 -5.71
N GLU A 62 15.27 -2.27 -4.65
CA GLU A 62 15.63 -2.72 -3.30
C GLU A 62 14.40 -2.94 -2.40
N ARG A 63 13.18 -2.94 -2.95
CA ARG A 63 11.96 -3.17 -2.17
C ARG A 63 12.03 -4.51 -1.42
N ASN A 64 11.53 -4.53 -0.18
CA ASN A 64 11.39 -5.77 0.57
C ASN A 64 10.47 -6.75 -0.19
N PRO A 65 10.84 -8.04 -0.35
CA PRO A 65 10.03 -9.01 -1.09
C PRO A 65 8.65 -9.29 -0.46
N PHE A 66 8.45 -8.93 0.82
CA PHE A 66 7.21 -9.14 1.55
C PHE A 66 6.16 -8.06 1.25
N ASN A 67 6.55 -6.95 0.60
CA ASN A 67 5.61 -5.91 0.18
C ASN A 67 4.56 -6.50 -0.75
N ILE A 68 3.28 -6.26 -0.44
CA ILE A 68 2.21 -6.55 -1.39
C ILE A 68 2.33 -5.58 -2.58
N PRO A 69 2.17 -6.05 -3.83
CA PRO A 69 2.16 -5.17 -5.00
C PRO A 69 1.19 -4.01 -4.86
N GLY A 70 1.65 -2.80 -5.14
CA GLY A 70 0.92 -1.56 -4.88
C GLY A 70 1.78 -0.32 -5.03
N PRO A 71 1.18 0.88 -4.92
CA PRO A 71 1.91 2.14 -4.98
C PRO A 71 2.94 2.28 -3.86
N PHE A 72 2.62 1.84 -2.64
CA PHE A 72 3.50 1.98 -1.48
C PHE A 72 4.31 0.72 -1.21
N TYR A 73 5.56 0.88 -0.84
CA TYR A 73 6.45 -0.21 -0.44
C TYR A 73 7.53 0.28 0.52
N GLY A 74 8.02 -0.62 1.38
CA GLY A 74 9.28 -0.43 2.11
C GLY A 74 10.46 -0.99 1.32
N ALA A 75 11.56 -0.26 1.23
CA ALA A 75 12.85 -0.72 0.71
C ALA A 75 13.87 -0.76 1.85
N ASP A 76 14.94 0.03 1.78
CA ASP A 76 15.95 0.17 2.84
C ASP A 76 15.44 1.01 4.02
N THR A 77 14.35 0.56 4.67
CA THR A 77 13.83 1.18 5.89
C THR A 77 14.74 0.90 7.10
N ASP A 78 14.74 1.81 8.07
CA ASP A 78 15.45 1.67 9.34
C ASP A 78 14.90 0.53 10.20
N THR A 79 15.56 0.30 11.34
CA THR A 79 15.18 -0.71 12.32
C THR A 79 14.65 -0.07 13.61
N CYS A 80 14.11 1.15 13.55
CA CYS A 80 13.50 1.83 14.69
C CYS A 80 12.08 1.30 14.98
N GLU A 81 11.51 0.54 14.03
CA GLU A 81 10.25 -0.23 14.16
C GLU A 81 8.98 0.63 14.33
N THR A 82 9.08 1.93 14.03
CA THR A 82 8.00 2.90 14.24
C THR A 82 6.80 2.70 13.32
N GLY A 83 7.00 2.18 12.11
CA GLY A 83 5.95 2.01 11.12
C GLY A 83 4.84 1.06 11.55
N THR A 84 5.14 0.07 12.41
CA THR A 84 4.09 -0.82 12.94
C THR A 84 3.17 -0.14 13.95
N ALA A 85 3.64 0.92 14.61
CA ALA A 85 2.83 1.74 15.51
C ALA A 85 2.05 2.80 14.75
N GLU A 86 2.66 3.41 13.72
CA GLU A 86 2.04 4.44 12.88
C GLU A 86 1.01 3.87 11.90
N ALA A 87 1.28 2.70 11.32
CA ALA A 87 0.44 2.05 10.32
C ALA A 87 0.18 0.57 10.62
N PRO A 88 -0.42 0.23 11.79
CA PRO A 88 -0.61 -1.16 12.23
C PRO A 88 -1.46 -1.98 11.26
N HIS A 89 -2.29 -1.34 10.43
CA HIS A 89 -3.14 -2.01 9.46
C HIS A 89 -2.47 -2.30 8.11
N ASN A 90 -1.26 -1.80 7.89
CA ASN A 90 -0.60 -1.79 6.60
C ASN A 90 0.88 -2.21 6.65
N VAL A 91 1.56 -2.02 7.78
CA VAL A 91 3.01 -2.27 7.96
C VAL A 91 3.27 -3.43 8.92
N LEU A 92 4.22 -4.28 8.55
CA LEU A 92 4.83 -5.32 9.36
C LEU A 92 6.36 -5.23 9.22
N LEU A 93 7.08 -5.98 10.05
CA LEU A 93 8.54 -6.05 10.05
C LEU A 93 8.98 -7.44 9.62
N ASP A 94 10.04 -7.54 8.83
CA ASP A 94 10.71 -8.80 8.59
C ASP A 94 11.66 -9.18 9.74
N ARG A 95 12.40 -10.28 9.62
CA ARG A 95 13.31 -10.76 10.68
C ARG A 95 14.49 -9.83 10.98
N SER A 96 14.81 -8.94 10.04
CA SER A 96 15.87 -7.94 10.16
C SER A 96 15.33 -6.61 10.67
N SER A 97 14.08 -6.58 11.15
CA SER A 97 13.35 -5.37 11.53
C SER A 97 13.16 -4.38 10.37
N GLN A 98 13.26 -4.82 9.12
CA GLN A 98 12.95 -3.98 7.97
C GLN A 98 11.42 -3.90 7.79
N GLU A 99 10.90 -2.69 7.71
CA GLU A 99 9.48 -2.41 7.51
C GLU A 99 9.05 -2.72 6.07
N PHE A 100 7.89 -3.39 5.93
CA PHE A 100 7.26 -3.65 4.64
C PHE A 100 5.75 -3.42 4.68
N VAL A 101 5.20 -2.98 3.55
CA VAL A 101 3.76 -2.76 3.35
C VAL A 101 3.09 -4.07 2.99
N PHE A 102 2.48 -4.73 3.97
CA PHE A 102 1.79 -6.01 3.79
C PHE A 102 0.37 -5.85 3.23
N ALA A 103 -0.21 -4.66 3.34
CA ALA A 103 -1.52 -4.31 2.80
C ALA A 103 -1.51 -2.85 2.32
N GLN A 104 -1.94 -2.59 1.09
CA GLN A 104 -2.13 -1.21 0.62
C GLN A 104 -3.28 -0.51 1.34
N PRO A 105 -3.23 0.82 1.50
CA PRO A 105 -4.30 1.59 2.14
C PRO A 105 -5.59 1.53 1.34
N ARG A 106 -6.71 1.47 2.04
CA ARG A 106 -8.07 1.32 1.46
C ARG A 106 -9.02 2.46 1.78
N CYS A 107 -8.58 3.40 2.61
CA CYS A 107 -9.32 4.59 3.03
C CYS A 107 -8.34 5.72 3.38
N GLU A 108 -8.88 6.91 3.67
CA GLU A 108 -8.09 8.09 4.05
C GLU A 108 -7.28 7.87 5.33
N ASP A 109 -7.84 7.16 6.32
CA ASP A 109 -7.14 6.84 7.56
C ASP A 109 -5.94 5.93 7.31
N GLU A 110 -6.12 4.80 6.61
CA GLU A 110 -4.99 3.89 6.28
C GLU A 110 -3.95 4.60 5.39
N LEU A 111 -4.36 5.55 4.52
CA LEU A 111 -3.42 6.34 3.71
C LEU A 111 -2.64 7.35 4.58
N ARG A 112 -3.31 8.04 5.50
CA ARG A 112 -2.67 8.91 6.49
C ARG A 112 -1.65 8.14 7.31
N ASP A 113 -2.00 6.94 7.75
CA ASP A 113 -1.14 6.07 8.56
C ASP A 113 0.14 5.69 7.81
N ILE A 114 0.05 5.29 6.53
CA ILE A 114 1.23 5.02 5.68
C ILE A 114 2.12 6.26 5.52
N ILE A 115 1.52 7.45 5.35
CA ILE A 115 2.28 8.70 5.26
C ILE A 115 2.97 8.99 6.60
N SER A 116 2.30 8.74 7.72
CA SER A 116 2.87 8.89 9.07
C SER A 116 4.04 7.95 9.30
N ALA A 117 3.93 6.68 8.87
CA ALA A 117 5.01 5.72 8.92
C ALA A 117 6.22 6.20 8.11
N ALA A 118 6.00 6.70 6.88
CA ALA A 118 7.07 7.21 6.03
C ALA A 118 7.71 8.52 6.56
N ASP A 119 6.95 9.41 7.17
CA ASP A 119 7.46 10.67 7.77
C ASP A 119 8.28 10.41 9.05
N CYS A 120 7.93 9.39 9.82
CA CYS A 120 8.65 9.00 11.05
C CYS A 120 9.93 8.18 10.79
N GLU A 121 10.07 7.59 9.61
CA GLU A 121 11.15 6.66 9.28
C GLU A 121 12.44 7.43 8.92
N CYS A 122 13.53 7.17 9.64
CA CYS A 122 14.71 8.03 9.61
C CYS A 122 15.55 7.87 8.33
N PHE A 123 15.44 6.75 7.62
CA PHE A 123 16.25 6.46 6.43
C PHE A 123 15.57 6.85 5.12
N VAL A 124 14.32 7.30 5.15
CA VAL A 124 13.52 7.62 3.96
C VAL A 124 13.40 6.40 3.04
N GLY A 125 13.20 5.22 3.63
CA GLY A 125 13.17 3.91 2.97
C GLY A 125 11.82 3.53 2.36
N TYR A 126 10.77 4.32 2.58
CA TYR A 126 9.47 4.11 1.93
C TYR A 126 9.43 4.69 0.53
N GLY A 127 8.82 3.98 -0.41
CA GLY A 127 8.49 4.48 -1.74
C GLY A 127 6.99 4.57 -1.98
N ALA A 128 6.60 5.46 -2.90
CA ALA A 128 5.21 5.66 -3.34
C ALA A 128 5.06 5.58 -4.88
N ASP A 129 6.14 5.27 -5.60
CA ASP A 129 6.21 5.18 -7.06
C ASP A 129 5.97 3.75 -7.59
N GLY A 130 5.46 2.82 -6.77
CA GLY A 130 5.25 1.43 -7.16
C GLY A 130 4.38 1.26 -8.41
N ASN A 131 3.47 2.21 -8.67
CA ASN A 131 2.63 2.24 -9.87
C ASN A 131 3.43 2.36 -11.18
N ASP A 132 4.67 2.84 -11.12
CA ASP A 132 5.53 3.03 -12.30
C ASP A 132 6.41 1.80 -12.56
N HIS A 133 6.56 0.93 -11.56
CA HIS A 133 7.49 -0.20 -11.61
C HIS A 133 6.82 -1.57 -11.65
N TRP A 134 5.68 -1.74 -10.97
CA TRP A 134 4.97 -3.01 -11.02
C TRP A 134 4.52 -3.33 -12.46
N THR A 135 4.58 -4.61 -12.81
CA THR A 135 4.06 -5.14 -14.06
C THR A 135 3.20 -6.36 -13.76
N LEU A 136 2.34 -6.77 -14.70
CA LEU A 136 1.56 -8.01 -14.55
C LEU A 136 2.45 -9.23 -14.31
N ALA A 137 3.64 -9.28 -14.94
CA ALA A 137 4.61 -10.35 -14.73
C ALA A 137 5.14 -10.37 -13.28
N LEU A 138 5.55 -9.23 -12.75
CA LEU A 138 6.04 -9.11 -11.37
C LEU A 138 4.94 -9.41 -10.34
N ILE A 139 3.70 -8.99 -10.62
CA ILE A 139 2.54 -9.30 -9.75
C ILE A 139 2.27 -10.81 -9.72
N ARG A 140 2.33 -11.48 -10.88
CA ARG A 140 2.18 -12.95 -10.98
C ARG A 140 3.27 -13.68 -10.21
N GLU A 141 4.52 -13.27 -10.40
CA GLU A 141 5.67 -13.84 -9.69
C GLU A 141 5.49 -13.71 -8.17
N TRP A 142 5.14 -12.51 -7.70
CA TRP A 142 4.86 -12.29 -6.28
C TRP A 142 3.72 -13.18 -5.78
N TRP A 143 2.60 -13.26 -6.51
CA TRP A 143 1.46 -14.09 -6.13
C TRP A 143 1.81 -15.58 -6.07
N GLN A 144 2.65 -16.07 -6.98
CA GLN A 144 3.13 -17.45 -6.98
C GLN A 144 4.04 -17.75 -5.78
N SER A 145 4.77 -16.74 -5.28
CA SER A 145 5.63 -16.87 -4.09
C SER A 145 4.87 -16.91 -2.76
N ARG A 146 3.55 -16.65 -2.75
CA ARG A 146 2.77 -16.46 -1.50
C ARG A 146 2.85 -17.64 -0.51
N ALA A 147 2.95 -18.87 -1.00
CA ALA A 147 3.09 -20.05 -0.15
C ALA A 147 4.42 -20.03 0.61
N TYR A 148 5.51 -19.65 -0.08
CA TYR A 148 6.81 -19.46 0.53
C TYR A 148 6.81 -18.28 1.54
N LEU A 149 6.15 -17.16 1.21
CA LEU A 149 6.00 -16.04 2.15
C LEU A 149 5.23 -16.47 3.42
N LEU A 150 4.21 -17.32 3.27
CA LEU A 150 3.44 -17.86 4.38
C LEU A 150 4.29 -18.78 5.28
N ASP A 151 5.17 -19.60 4.68
CA ASP A 151 6.12 -20.44 5.43
C ASP A 151 7.12 -19.60 6.26
N LEU A 152 7.34 -18.33 5.88
CA LEU A 152 8.17 -17.38 6.63
C LEU A 152 7.39 -16.61 7.71
N SER A 153 6.14 -16.96 8.04
CA SER A 153 5.36 -16.14 8.98
C SER A 153 5.91 -16.06 10.42
N SER A 154 6.70 -17.05 10.82
CA SER A 154 7.45 -17.03 12.08
C SER A 154 8.55 -15.97 12.11
N HIS A 155 9.03 -15.53 10.94
CA HIS A 155 10.05 -14.50 10.77
C HIS A 155 9.48 -13.08 10.68
N VAL A 156 8.15 -12.92 10.69
CA VAL A 156 7.50 -11.61 10.61
C VAL A 156 7.12 -11.11 12.00
N MET A 157 7.41 -9.85 12.28
CA MET A 157 7.14 -9.18 13.56
C MET A 157 6.10 -8.06 13.39
N GLY A 158 5.43 -7.71 14.49
CA GLY A 158 4.32 -6.74 14.53
C GLY A 158 3.13 -7.28 15.32
N LEU A 159 2.01 -6.54 15.29
CA LEU A 159 0.82 -6.91 16.06
C LEU A 159 0.23 -8.26 15.60
N PRO A 160 -0.25 -9.12 16.52
CA PRO A 160 -0.86 -10.40 16.16
C PRO A 160 -2.01 -10.27 15.16
N GLU A 161 -2.83 -9.23 15.27
CA GLU A 161 -3.94 -8.94 14.36
C GLU A 161 -3.45 -8.65 12.94
N SER A 162 -2.36 -7.88 12.82
CA SER A 162 -1.74 -7.51 11.56
C SER A 162 -1.13 -8.73 10.87
N LYS A 163 -0.42 -9.57 11.63
CA LYS A 163 0.08 -10.86 11.14
C LYS A 163 -1.04 -11.76 10.62
N ARG A 164 -2.12 -11.92 11.39
CA ARG A 164 -3.30 -12.70 10.95
C ARG A 164 -3.95 -12.13 9.70
N ARG A 165 -3.97 -10.80 9.53
CA ARG A 165 -4.46 -10.15 8.29
C ARG A 165 -3.55 -10.47 7.11
N TRP A 166 -2.23 -10.39 7.28
CA TRP A 166 -1.26 -10.74 6.25
C TRP A 166 -1.36 -12.21 5.81
N GLU A 167 -1.46 -13.14 6.76
CA GLU A 167 -1.65 -14.57 6.47
C GLU A 167 -2.95 -14.83 5.68
N ARG A 168 -4.05 -14.14 5.99
CA ARG A 168 -5.31 -14.23 5.21
C ARG A 168 -5.17 -13.69 3.79
N ILE A 169 -4.42 -12.59 3.60
CA ILE A 169 -4.10 -12.04 2.28
C ILE A 169 -3.36 -13.09 1.45
N LEU A 170 -2.29 -13.67 2.00
CA LEU A 170 -1.48 -14.71 1.34
C LEU A 170 -2.26 -16.00 1.09
N SER A 171 -3.23 -16.32 1.95
CA SER A 171 -4.08 -17.51 1.82
C SER A 171 -5.19 -17.38 0.78
N GLY A 172 -5.37 -16.20 0.15
CA GLY A 172 -6.32 -16.01 -0.94
C GLY A 172 -7.04 -14.67 -0.93
N GLU A 173 -7.20 -14.01 0.23
CA GLU A 173 -7.96 -12.74 0.29
C GLU A 173 -7.31 -11.62 -0.55
N GLY A 174 -6.00 -11.70 -0.82
CA GLY A 174 -5.27 -10.75 -1.63
C GLY A 174 -5.58 -10.81 -3.14
N GLU A 175 -6.13 -11.93 -3.64
CA GLU A 175 -6.24 -12.16 -5.08
C GLU A 175 -7.09 -11.08 -5.77
N ALA A 176 -8.26 -10.76 -5.20
CA ALA A 176 -9.16 -9.78 -5.79
C ALA A 176 -8.52 -8.39 -5.88
N TYR A 177 -7.78 -7.98 -4.85
CA TYR A 177 -7.03 -6.74 -4.85
C TYR A 177 -5.96 -6.73 -5.95
N LEU A 178 -5.15 -7.79 -6.03
CA LEU A 178 -4.05 -7.88 -7.01
C LEU A 178 -4.55 -7.90 -8.46
N ARG A 179 -5.70 -8.53 -8.72
CA ARG A 179 -6.31 -8.53 -10.06
C ARG A 179 -6.81 -7.15 -10.46
N LEU A 180 -7.36 -6.38 -9.52
CA LEU A 180 -7.74 -4.99 -9.75
C LEU A 180 -6.52 -4.11 -9.97
N TYR A 181 -5.49 -4.29 -9.15
CA TYR A 181 -4.24 -3.54 -9.25
C TYR A 181 -3.53 -3.84 -10.57
N ALA A 182 -3.43 -5.11 -10.98
CA ALA A 182 -2.87 -5.51 -12.25
C ALA A 182 -3.60 -4.86 -13.43
N PHE A 183 -4.94 -4.87 -13.41
CA PHE A 183 -5.74 -4.17 -14.41
C PHE A 183 -5.40 -2.67 -14.46
N PHE A 184 -5.34 -2.02 -13.30
CA PHE A 184 -5.03 -0.59 -13.21
C PHE A 184 -3.65 -0.26 -13.79
N ILE A 185 -2.64 -1.06 -13.50
CA ILE A 185 -1.28 -0.82 -13.99
C ILE A 185 -1.18 -0.93 -15.51
N GLU A 186 -1.86 -1.92 -16.11
CA GLU A 186 -1.86 -2.11 -17.56
C GLU A 186 -2.68 -1.04 -18.30
N ASN A 187 -3.77 -0.54 -17.71
CA ASN A 187 -4.73 0.32 -18.39
C ASN A 187 -4.74 1.78 -17.92
N ARG A 188 -4.05 2.08 -16.81
CA ARG A 188 -4.03 3.39 -16.13
C ARG A 188 -5.43 3.93 -15.81
N ARG A 189 -6.38 3.03 -15.56
CA ARG A 189 -7.75 3.32 -15.11
C ARG A 189 -8.30 2.18 -14.26
N LEU A 190 -9.29 2.46 -13.43
CA LEU A 190 -10.03 1.42 -12.73
C LEU A 190 -10.88 0.59 -13.71
N PRO A 191 -11.06 -0.71 -13.46
CA PRO A 191 -11.97 -1.53 -14.26
C PRO A 191 -13.43 -1.16 -13.98
N SER A 192 -14.24 -1.20 -15.03
CA SER A 192 -15.69 -1.15 -14.98
C SER A 192 -16.29 -2.56 -14.87
N GLU A 193 -17.60 -2.67 -14.68
CA GLU A 193 -18.30 -3.96 -14.64
C GLU A 193 -18.17 -4.79 -15.93
N LYS A 194 -17.82 -4.15 -17.05
CA LYS A 194 -17.66 -4.80 -18.35
C LYS A 194 -16.26 -5.33 -18.59
N ASP A 195 -15.29 -4.86 -17.81
CA ASP A 195 -13.89 -5.22 -17.97
C ASP A 195 -13.62 -6.62 -17.39
N ARG A 196 -12.78 -7.39 -18.07
CA ARG A 196 -12.26 -8.66 -17.55
C ARG A 196 -10.96 -8.38 -16.80
N LEU A 197 -10.89 -8.85 -15.56
CA LEU A 197 -9.67 -8.69 -14.75
C LEU A 197 -8.62 -9.75 -15.13
N PRO A 198 -7.33 -9.37 -15.21
CA PRO A 198 -6.24 -10.31 -15.46
C PRO A 198 -6.25 -11.48 -14.48
N GLU A 199 -5.80 -12.64 -14.94
CA GLU A 199 -5.45 -13.77 -14.07
C GLU A 199 -4.02 -13.59 -13.56
N ILE A 200 -3.81 -13.87 -12.28
CA ILE A 200 -2.53 -13.67 -11.58
C ILE A 200 -1.88 -14.98 -11.11
N GLY A 201 -2.52 -16.12 -11.35
CA GLY A 201 -2.05 -17.46 -10.99
C GLY A 201 -2.86 -18.53 -11.69
#